data_AF-A0A517LL61-F1
#
_entry.id   AF-A0A517LL61-F1
#
_cell.length_a   1.000
_cell.length_b   1.000
_cell.length_c   1.000
_cell.angle_alpha   90.00
_cell.angle_beta   90.00
_cell.angle_gamma   90.00
#
_symmetry.space_group_name_H-M   'P 1'
#
loop_
_entity.id
_entity.type
_entity.pdbx_description
1 polymer ?
#
loop_
_entity_poly.entity_id
_entity_poly.type
_entity_poly.pdbx_seq_one_letter_code
_entity_poly.pdbx_strand_id
1 'polypeptide(L)'
;MSIPELTRKGPQQKAGEKRAFMTTHYEGSQNKKQEPSEPGGEVLEVQNVKCDENVKAPAMTTPRRVPTRREPARLTNHIAPANYAAVIPGAIYRSAFPQAENFSFLKSLKLKTILTLVEEPFPPEFVQFMRDHGIKQIVVPLPANKEAVMIQDATMLKALGVALDPTHYPLLIHCNKGKHRTGCTVACLSKLRGDTLQSVLYYYHTHAREKARSFDEEYIRGFDEEYIRNFDAQRLRKLVTFRQPNELVVDSPKPGMFARLRG
;
A
#
# COMPACT_ATOMS: atom_id res chain seq x y z
N MET A 1 20.22 -0.62 -28.36
CA MET A 1 19.39 -1.53 -29.18
C MET A 1 17.96 -1.40 -28.68
N SER A 2 17.07 -0.95 -29.54
CA SER A 2 15.69 -0.58 -29.20
C SER A 2 14.82 -1.81 -28.98
N ILE A 3 13.96 -1.76 -27.96
CA ILE A 3 12.94 -2.78 -27.67
C ILE A 3 11.78 -2.56 -28.66
N PRO A 4 11.25 -3.58 -29.36
CA PRO A 4 10.07 -3.40 -30.18
C PRO A 4 8.82 -3.18 -29.30
N GLU A 5 8.11 -2.09 -29.51
CA GLU A 5 6.79 -1.83 -28.93
C GLU A 5 5.79 -2.90 -29.41
N LEU A 6 5.25 -3.67 -28.47
CA LEU A 6 4.19 -4.64 -28.73
C LEU A 6 2.82 -3.94 -28.61
N THR A 7 2.29 -3.49 -29.73
CA THR A 7 0.87 -3.14 -29.87
C THR A 7 0.02 -4.39 -29.65
N ARG A 8 -0.79 -4.38 -28.58
CA ARG A 8 -1.79 -5.43 -28.32
C ARG A 8 -2.84 -5.45 -29.43
N LYS A 9 -2.97 -6.55 -30.17
CA LYS A 9 -4.13 -6.81 -31.02
C LYS A 9 -5.30 -7.25 -30.14
N GLY A 10 -6.40 -6.48 -30.16
CA GLY A 10 -7.64 -6.84 -29.48
C GLY A 10 -8.31 -8.07 -30.12
N PRO A 11 -9.07 -8.87 -29.36
CA PRO A 11 -9.72 -10.05 -29.91
C PRO A 11 -10.91 -9.68 -30.80
N GLN A 12 -10.96 -10.35 -31.97
CA GLN A 12 -12.04 -10.27 -32.95
C GLN A 12 -13.37 -10.76 -32.35
N GLN A 13 -14.42 -9.98 -32.54
CA GLN A 13 -15.79 -10.34 -32.19
C GLN A 13 -16.27 -11.56 -32.99
N LYS A 14 -16.71 -12.62 -32.29
CA LYS A 14 -17.65 -13.60 -32.85
C LYS A 14 -19.00 -13.44 -32.14
N ALA A 15 -20.04 -13.34 -32.96
CA ALA A 15 -21.42 -13.15 -32.57
C ALA A 15 -22.07 -14.47 -32.11
N GLY A 16 -22.99 -14.34 -31.14
CA GLY A 16 -24.12 -15.25 -30.91
C GLY A 16 -23.91 -16.34 -29.86
N GLU A 17 -24.51 -16.18 -28.67
CA GLU A 17 -25.76 -16.89 -28.31
C GLU A 17 -26.33 -16.35 -26.98
N LYS A 18 -27.65 -16.12 -26.95
CA LYS A 18 -28.38 -15.60 -25.79
C LYS A 18 -28.71 -16.76 -24.84
N ARG A 19 -28.35 -16.64 -23.56
CA ARG A 19 -29.02 -17.36 -22.47
C ARG A 19 -29.27 -16.44 -21.29
N ALA A 20 -30.55 -16.32 -20.94
CA ALA A 20 -31.07 -15.51 -19.86
C ALA A 20 -30.61 -16.05 -18.50
N PHE A 21 -30.26 -15.15 -17.59
CA PHE A 21 -30.21 -15.43 -16.16
C PHE A 21 -30.93 -14.33 -15.38
N MET A 22 -31.75 -14.82 -14.45
CA MET A 22 -32.74 -14.15 -13.63
C MET A 22 -32.15 -13.02 -12.77
N THR A 23 -32.73 -11.83 -12.89
CA THR A 23 -32.56 -10.68 -12.00
C THR A 23 -33.49 -10.82 -10.78
N THR A 24 -32.94 -10.88 -9.57
CA THR A 24 -33.72 -10.63 -8.34
C THR A 24 -33.57 -9.17 -7.94
N HIS A 25 -34.71 -8.50 -7.89
CA HIS A 25 -34.91 -7.12 -7.47
C HIS A 25 -34.51 -6.89 -6.00
N TYR A 26 -33.88 -5.75 -5.74
CA TYR A 26 -33.85 -5.13 -4.42
C TYR A 26 -33.98 -3.61 -4.63
N GLU A 27 -35.23 -3.14 -4.64
CA GLU A 27 -35.57 -1.73 -4.38
C GLU A 27 -35.37 -1.51 -2.87
N GLY A 28 -34.76 -0.45 -2.35
CA GLY A 28 -34.83 0.95 -2.76
C GLY A 28 -35.66 1.70 -1.72
N SER A 29 -35.01 2.38 -0.77
CA SER A 29 -35.65 3.48 0.00
C SER A 29 -34.60 4.40 0.61
N GLN A 30 -34.46 5.58 -0.01
CA GLN A 30 -33.95 6.80 0.61
C GLN A 30 -35.16 7.69 0.95
N ASN A 31 -35.19 8.26 2.16
CA ASN A 31 -35.58 9.66 2.46
C ASN A 31 -35.50 9.89 3.97
N LYS A 32 -34.66 10.81 4.47
CA LYS A 32 -34.82 12.28 4.61
C LYS A 32 -35.62 12.69 5.87
N LYS A 33 -34.92 13.49 6.69
CA LYS A 33 -35.36 14.37 7.81
C LYS A 33 -36.86 14.67 7.90
N GLN A 34 -37.40 14.60 9.13
CA GLN A 34 -38.17 15.68 9.77
C GLN A 34 -38.54 15.32 11.23
N GLU A 35 -38.26 16.25 12.16
CA GLU A 35 -38.95 16.36 13.46
C GLU A 35 -40.35 16.93 13.24
N PRO A 36 -41.30 16.63 14.16
CA PRO A 36 -42.01 17.74 14.80
C PRO A 36 -42.38 17.51 16.29
N SER A 37 -42.12 18.57 17.08
CA SER A 37 -42.95 19.21 18.13
C SER A 37 -43.88 18.40 19.05
N GLU A 38 -43.69 18.58 20.36
CA GLU A 38 -44.76 18.53 21.38
C GLU A 38 -44.80 19.83 22.22
N PRO A 39 -45.94 20.19 22.84
CA PRO A 39 -46.26 21.55 23.26
C PRO A 39 -46.08 21.84 24.76
N GLY A 40 -45.75 23.12 25.03
CA GLY A 40 -46.25 24.03 26.08
C GLY A 40 -46.47 23.56 27.53
N GLY A 41 -45.83 24.25 28.48
CA GLY A 41 -46.22 24.23 29.89
C GLY A 41 -45.32 25.04 30.83
N GLU A 42 -45.64 26.33 30.97
CA GLU A 42 -45.46 27.24 32.12
C GLU A 42 -44.08 27.65 32.69
N VAL A 43 -43.99 28.97 32.85
CA VAL A 43 -42.92 29.80 33.41
C VAL A 43 -43.21 30.04 34.89
N LEU A 44 -42.23 29.87 35.79
CA LEU A 44 -42.12 30.67 37.01
C LEU A 44 -40.64 30.90 37.37
N GLU A 45 -40.31 32.18 37.47
CA GLU A 45 -39.02 32.80 37.78
C GLU A 45 -39.02 33.21 39.27
N VAL A 46 -38.04 32.80 40.09
CA VAL A 46 -37.73 33.53 41.36
C VAL A 46 -36.25 33.41 41.76
N GLN A 47 -35.53 34.51 41.52
CA GLN A 47 -34.56 35.25 42.34
C GLN A 47 -33.52 34.54 43.25
N ASN A 48 -32.29 35.03 43.08
CA ASN A 48 -31.11 34.89 43.95
C ASN A 48 -31.32 35.37 45.39
N VAL A 49 -30.75 34.64 46.35
CA VAL A 49 -30.31 35.16 47.66
C VAL A 49 -28.93 34.57 48.01
N LYS A 50 -27.94 35.46 48.18
CA LYS A 50 -26.64 35.21 48.83
C LYS A 50 -26.84 34.94 50.32
N CYS A 51 -25.95 34.18 50.96
CA CYS A 51 -25.34 34.49 52.27
C CYS A 51 -24.18 33.52 52.58
N ASP A 52 -23.29 33.99 53.45
CA ASP A 52 -21.88 33.66 53.58
C ASP A 52 -21.51 32.46 54.47
N GLU A 53 -20.26 32.03 54.26
CA GLU A 53 -19.23 31.51 55.19
C GLU A 53 -19.61 30.61 56.38
N ASN A 54 -18.98 29.42 56.40
CA ASN A 54 -17.95 29.00 57.38
C ASN A 54 -18.10 27.53 57.81
N VAL A 55 -17.41 26.61 57.13
CA VAL A 55 -17.06 25.29 57.71
C VAL A 55 -15.65 24.88 57.28
N LYS A 56 -14.79 24.65 58.29
CA LYS A 56 -13.37 24.24 58.18
C LYS A 56 -13.18 22.98 57.33
N ALA A 57 -12.19 23.04 56.45
CA ALA A 57 -11.70 21.91 55.64
C ALA A 57 -10.93 20.86 56.46
N PRO A 58 -11.07 19.55 56.19
CA PRO A 58 -10.07 18.56 56.55
C PRO A 58 -9.03 18.45 55.41
N ALA A 59 -7.77 18.24 55.79
CA ALA A 59 -6.62 18.22 54.90
C ALA A 59 -6.74 17.14 53.79
N MET A 60 -6.59 17.57 52.54
CA MET A 60 -6.45 16.68 51.38
C MET A 60 -5.04 16.07 51.35
N THR A 61 -4.99 14.76 51.55
CA THR A 61 -3.81 13.92 51.34
C THR A 61 -3.41 13.97 49.85
N THR A 62 -2.14 14.27 49.57
CA THR A 62 -1.59 14.27 48.20
C THR A 62 -1.76 12.91 47.52
N PRO A 63 -2.15 12.84 46.23
CA PRO A 63 -2.25 11.57 45.53
C PRO A 63 -0.86 10.94 45.38
N ARG A 64 -0.71 9.74 45.93
CA ARG A 64 0.49 8.91 45.82
C ARG A 64 0.77 8.67 44.33
N ARG A 65 1.92 9.12 43.84
CA ARG A 65 2.40 8.89 42.47
C ARG A 65 2.41 7.38 42.21
N VAL A 66 1.50 6.90 41.37
CA VAL A 66 1.50 5.51 40.92
C VAL A 66 2.79 5.33 40.13
N PRO A 67 3.69 4.40 40.53
CA PRO A 67 4.86 4.12 39.72
C PRO A 67 4.35 3.62 38.37
N THR A 68 4.67 4.33 37.29
CA THR A 68 4.39 3.87 35.92
C THR A 68 5.10 2.53 35.77
N ARG A 69 4.34 1.44 35.88
CA ARG A 69 4.83 0.09 35.66
C ARG A 69 5.35 0.08 34.22
N ARG A 70 6.67 0.09 34.04
CA ARG A 70 7.26 -0.16 32.72
C ARG A 70 6.73 -1.52 32.30
N GLU A 71 5.92 -1.55 31.26
CA GLU A 71 5.36 -2.79 30.77
C GLU A 71 6.50 -3.78 30.51
N PRO A 72 6.35 -5.06 30.92
CA PRO A 72 7.36 -6.05 30.62
C PRO A 72 7.56 -6.10 29.10
N ALA A 73 8.82 -6.16 28.65
CA ALA A 73 9.21 -6.07 27.23
C ALA A 73 8.48 -7.05 26.28
N ARG A 74 7.80 -8.06 26.84
CA ARG A 74 6.96 -9.04 26.13
C ARG A 74 5.57 -8.53 25.70
N LEU A 75 5.10 -7.37 26.17
CA LEU A 75 3.79 -6.82 25.80
C LEU A 75 3.91 -5.50 25.01
N THR A 76 4.88 -5.41 24.11
CA THR A 76 4.96 -4.24 23.22
C THR A 76 3.88 -4.36 22.14
N ASN A 77 2.84 -3.51 22.21
CA ASN A 77 1.80 -3.42 21.20
C ASN A 77 2.39 -2.87 19.89
N HIS A 78 2.83 -3.77 19.02
CA HIS A 78 3.28 -3.42 17.69
C HIS A 78 2.06 -3.25 16.75
N ILE A 79 1.96 -2.10 16.10
CA ILE A 79 0.90 -1.81 15.14
C ILE A 79 1.42 -2.09 13.74
N ALA A 80 0.94 -3.16 13.10
CA ALA A 80 1.29 -3.43 11.71
C ALA A 80 0.71 -2.36 10.77
N PRO A 81 1.39 -2.04 9.65
CA PRO A 81 0.81 -1.15 8.66
C PRO A 81 -0.52 -1.70 8.13
N ALA A 82 -1.40 -0.80 7.68
CA ALA A 82 -2.68 -1.22 7.12
C ALA A 82 -2.49 -2.22 5.97
N ASN A 83 -3.39 -3.19 5.85
CA ASN A 83 -3.34 -4.24 4.82
C ASN A 83 -2.03 -5.06 4.83
N TYR A 84 -1.36 -5.16 5.98
CA TYR A 84 -0.19 -6.01 6.16
C TYR A 84 -0.54 -7.50 6.06
N ALA A 85 0.30 -8.26 5.36
CA ALA A 85 0.26 -9.71 5.36
C ALA A 85 1.63 -10.30 5.01
N ALA A 86 1.91 -11.52 5.47
CA ALA A 86 2.99 -12.32 4.92
C ALA A 86 2.56 -12.91 3.57
N VAL A 87 3.35 -12.68 2.53
CA VAL A 87 3.20 -13.33 1.22
C VAL A 87 3.98 -14.65 1.22
N ILE A 88 5.23 -14.60 1.68
CA ILE A 88 6.05 -15.76 2.01
C ILE A 88 6.53 -15.57 3.45
N PRO A 89 6.04 -16.36 4.42
CA PRO A 89 6.44 -16.22 5.81
C PRO A 89 7.96 -16.21 5.98
N GLY A 90 8.47 -15.19 6.68
CA GLY A 90 9.91 -15.01 6.93
C GLY A 90 10.72 -14.41 5.78
N ALA A 91 10.12 -14.19 4.60
CA ALA A 91 10.85 -13.72 3.41
C ALA A 91 10.22 -12.51 2.73
N ILE A 92 8.92 -12.56 2.41
CA ILE A 92 8.22 -11.50 1.67
C ILE A 92 6.93 -11.12 2.39
N TYR A 93 6.77 -9.82 2.58
CA TYR A 93 5.61 -9.20 3.19
C TYR A 93 4.98 -8.20 2.22
N ARG A 94 3.71 -7.90 2.43
CA ARG A 94 2.99 -6.83 1.73
C ARG A 94 2.36 -5.87 2.73
N SER A 95 2.14 -4.62 2.34
CA SER A 95 1.31 -3.68 3.10
C SER A 95 0.83 -2.47 2.29
N ALA A 96 0.00 -1.62 2.92
CA ALA A 96 -0.13 -0.21 2.58
C ALA A 96 1.13 0.58 2.96
N PHE A 97 1.16 1.87 2.63
CA PHE A 97 2.27 2.75 2.97
C PHE A 97 2.48 2.80 4.50
N PRO A 98 3.68 2.45 5.00
CA PRO A 98 3.97 2.50 6.43
C PRO A 98 3.93 3.92 6.99
N GLN A 99 3.26 4.09 8.14
CA GLN A 99 3.26 5.33 8.91
C GLN A 99 4.20 5.21 10.13
N ALA A 100 4.50 6.32 10.79
CA ALA A 100 5.42 6.37 11.92
C ALA A 100 5.03 5.40 13.05
N GLU A 101 3.74 5.21 13.29
CA GLU A 101 3.22 4.29 14.32
C GLU A 101 3.56 2.82 14.00
N ASN A 102 3.85 2.51 12.74
CA ASN A 102 4.17 1.16 12.28
C ASN A 102 5.65 0.80 12.37
N PHE A 103 6.53 1.79 12.61
CA PHE A 103 7.98 1.56 12.55
C PHE A 103 8.47 0.58 13.62
N SER A 104 7.84 0.57 14.79
CA SER A 104 8.15 -0.42 15.83
C SER A 104 7.86 -1.85 15.36
N PHE A 105 6.76 -2.06 14.64
CA PHE A 105 6.40 -3.34 14.05
C PHE A 105 7.37 -3.72 12.93
N LEU A 106 7.64 -2.80 11.99
CA LEU A 106 8.55 -3.05 10.87
C LEU A 106 9.98 -3.37 11.33
N LYS A 107 10.44 -2.73 12.42
CA LYS A 107 11.71 -3.06 13.07
C LYS A 107 11.75 -4.51 13.53
N SER A 108 10.64 -5.04 14.06
CA SER A 108 10.57 -6.42 14.52
C SER A 108 10.72 -7.45 13.38
N LEU A 109 10.32 -7.08 12.15
CA LEU A 109 10.49 -7.90 10.96
C LEU A 109 11.94 -7.99 10.47
N LYS A 110 12.83 -7.10 10.94
CA LYS A 110 14.24 -7.02 10.51
C LYS A 110 14.37 -6.94 8.98
N LEU A 111 13.54 -6.10 8.37
CA LEU A 111 13.51 -5.93 6.92
C LEU A 111 14.90 -5.54 6.41
N LYS A 112 15.30 -6.15 5.31
CA LYS A 112 16.50 -5.74 4.56
C LYS A 112 16.16 -4.75 3.46
N THR A 113 14.98 -4.93 2.84
CA THR A 113 14.58 -4.15 1.67
C THR A 113 13.10 -3.76 1.76
N ILE A 114 12.78 -2.56 1.26
CA ILE A 114 11.41 -2.13 0.98
C ILE A 114 11.28 -1.83 -0.51
N LEU A 115 10.35 -2.52 -1.19
CA LEU A 115 9.96 -2.28 -2.57
C LEU A 115 8.73 -1.36 -2.60
N THR A 116 8.94 -0.13 -3.06
CA THR A 116 7.90 0.89 -3.19
C THR A 116 7.40 0.98 -4.63
N LEU A 117 6.11 0.78 -4.84
CA LEU A 117 5.50 0.70 -6.18
C LEU A 117 4.91 2.02 -6.69
N VAL A 118 5.27 3.13 -6.05
CA VAL A 118 4.74 4.48 -6.31
C VAL A 118 5.89 5.48 -6.32
N GLU A 119 5.73 6.55 -7.09
CA GLU A 119 6.63 7.68 -7.09
C GLU A 119 5.96 8.84 -6.35
N GLU A 120 6.30 8.99 -5.07
CA GLU A 120 5.81 10.07 -4.22
C GLU A 120 6.97 10.52 -3.32
N PRO A 121 7.04 11.81 -2.95
CA PRO A 121 8.01 12.26 -1.96
C PRO A 121 7.76 11.52 -0.64
N PHE A 122 8.82 10.90 -0.12
CA PHE A 122 8.71 10.13 1.12
C PHE A 122 8.82 11.05 2.34
N PRO A 123 7.96 10.87 3.35
CA PRO A 123 8.06 11.64 4.58
C PRO A 123 9.45 11.49 5.24
N PRO A 124 10.05 12.56 5.78
CA PRO A 124 11.39 12.52 6.36
C PRO A 124 11.57 11.43 7.42
N GLU A 125 10.54 11.16 8.22
CA GLU A 125 10.52 10.13 9.24
C GLU A 125 10.64 8.71 8.64
N PHE A 126 10.02 8.45 7.49
CA PHE A 126 10.12 7.17 6.81
C PHE A 126 11.52 6.95 6.25
N VAL A 127 12.11 7.99 5.66
CA VAL A 127 13.48 7.94 5.15
C VAL A 127 14.49 7.77 6.29
N GLN A 128 14.29 8.48 7.42
CA GLN A 128 15.14 8.35 8.60
C GLN A 128 15.04 6.94 9.20
N PHE A 129 13.83 6.40 9.33
CA PHE A 129 13.62 5.04 9.81
C PHE A 129 14.39 4.00 8.97
N MET A 130 14.34 4.12 7.64
CA MET A 130 15.09 3.23 6.75
C MET A 130 16.60 3.38 6.94
N ARG A 131 17.12 4.60 7.06
CA ARG A 131 18.54 4.85 7.34
C ARG A 131 19.00 4.23 8.65
N ASP A 132 18.26 4.48 9.74
CA ASP A 132 18.61 4.03 11.09
C ASP A 132 18.67 2.51 11.21
N HIS A 133 17.91 1.80 10.37
CA HIS A 133 17.81 0.34 10.40
C HIS A 133 18.53 -0.32 9.22
N GLY A 134 19.26 0.44 8.40
CA GLY A 134 20.00 -0.08 7.25
C GLY A 134 19.10 -0.73 6.18
N ILE A 135 17.85 -0.27 6.05
CA ILE A 135 16.87 -0.79 5.10
C ILE A 135 17.12 -0.15 3.73
N LYS A 136 17.32 -0.98 2.71
CA LYS A 136 17.43 -0.51 1.33
C LYS A 136 16.04 -0.23 0.75
N GLN A 137 15.81 0.98 0.27
CA GLN A 137 14.62 1.27 -0.52
C GLN A 137 14.88 1.00 -2.01
N ILE A 138 13.95 0.33 -2.68
CA ILE A 138 13.94 0.18 -4.13
C ILE A 138 12.58 0.67 -4.64
N VAL A 139 12.61 1.65 -5.54
CA VAL A 139 11.39 2.25 -6.08
C VAL A 139 11.17 1.78 -7.52
N VAL A 140 10.03 1.14 -7.77
CA VAL A 140 9.59 0.72 -9.10
C VAL A 140 8.17 1.24 -9.33
N PRO A 141 8.01 2.47 -9.86
CA PRO A 141 6.69 3.07 -10.03
C PRO A 141 5.84 2.25 -11.00
N LEU A 142 4.65 1.85 -10.56
CA LEU A 142 3.65 1.20 -11.42
C LEU A 142 2.49 2.17 -11.69
N PRO A 143 2.06 2.33 -12.95
CA PRO A 143 0.87 3.10 -13.27
C PRO A 143 -0.36 2.41 -12.68
N ALA A 144 -1.42 3.18 -12.43
CA ALA A 144 -2.65 2.64 -11.88
C ALA A 144 -3.58 2.15 -13.00
N ASN A 145 -4.07 0.92 -12.89
CA ASN A 145 -5.11 0.40 -13.78
C ASN A 145 -6.50 0.91 -13.35
N LYS A 146 -6.75 2.23 -13.47
CA LYS A 146 -8.03 2.84 -13.06
C LYS A 146 -9.11 2.70 -14.13
N GLU A 147 -8.77 3.06 -15.36
CA GLU A 147 -9.70 3.18 -16.50
C GLU A 147 -9.35 2.22 -17.64
N ALA A 148 -8.14 1.66 -17.62
CA ALA A 148 -7.64 0.66 -18.55
C ALA A 148 -6.48 -0.12 -17.88
N VAL A 149 -6.05 -1.21 -18.52
CA VAL A 149 -4.79 -1.88 -18.16
C VAL A 149 -3.61 -1.02 -18.60
N MET A 150 -2.95 -0.36 -17.65
CA MET A 150 -1.82 0.54 -17.87
C MET A 150 -0.48 -0.08 -17.45
N ILE A 151 -0.49 -1.05 -16.53
CA ILE A 151 0.72 -1.76 -16.13
C ILE A 151 1.28 -2.52 -17.34
N GLN A 152 2.54 -2.23 -17.68
CA GLN A 152 3.30 -2.94 -18.70
C GLN A 152 4.15 -4.03 -18.06
N ASP A 153 4.29 -5.16 -18.76
CA ASP A 153 5.05 -6.32 -18.27
C ASP A 153 6.51 -5.96 -18.01
N ALA A 154 7.12 -5.15 -18.87
CA ALA A 154 8.49 -4.68 -18.66
C ALA A 154 8.67 -4.01 -17.28
N THR A 155 7.71 -3.20 -16.82
CA THR A 155 7.78 -2.53 -15.52
C THR A 155 7.44 -3.48 -14.37
N MET A 156 6.46 -4.36 -14.57
CA MET A 156 6.14 -5.41 -13.59
C MET A 156 7.33 -6.34 -13.35
N LEU A 157 8.05 -6.72 -14.40
CA LEU A 157 9.25 -7.55 -14.32
C LEU A 157 10.38 -6.91 -13.53
N LYS A 158 10.49 -5.58 -13.52
CA LYS A 158 11.45 -4.88 -12.63
C LYS A 158 11.09 -5.10 -11.17
N ALA A 159 9.82 -4.97 -10.82
CA ALA A 159 9.34 -5.22 -9.46
C ALA A 159 9.52 -6.69 -9.06
N LEU A 160 9.21 -7.62 -9.96
CA LEU A 160 9.39 -9.05 -9.75
C LEU A 160 10.86 -9.45 -9.65
N GLY A 161 11.75 -8.83 -10.43
CA GLY A 161 13.20 -9.07 -10.34
C GLY A 161 13.75 -8.74 -8.96
N VAL A 162 13.24 -7.69 -8.31
CA VAL A 162 13.55 -7.38 -6.91
C VAL A 162 12.96 -8.43 -5.97
N ALA A 163 11.67 -8.77 -6.16
CA ALA A 163 10.93 -9.67 -5.29
C ALA A 163 11.36 -11.15 -5.38
N LEU A 164 11.99 -11.56 -6.48
CA LEU A 164 12.49 -12.92 -6.69
C LEU A 164 13.94 -13.10 -6.24
N ASP A 165 14.68 -12.01 -6.00
CA ASP A 165 16.07 -12.06 -5.56
C ASP A 165 16.15 -12.24 -4.04
N PRO A 166 16.61 -13.41 -3.54
CA PRO A 166 16.68 -13.70 -2.12
C PRO A 166 17.65 -12.78 -1.35
N THR A 167 18.57 -12.10 -2.06
CA THR A 167 19.46 -11.14 -1.41
C THR A 167 18.72 -9.91 -0.88
N HIS A 168 17.45 -9.70 -1.26
CA HIS A 168 16.61 -8.62 -0.74
C HIS A 168 15.79 -9.00 0.50
N TYR A 169 15.75 -10.27 0.90
CA TYR A 169 14.91 -10.72 2.01
C TYR A 169 15.53 -10.40 3.39
N PRO A 170 14.70 -10.10 4.41
CA PRO A 170 13.24 -9.98 4.36
C PRO A 170 12.77 -8.70 3.65
N LEU A 171 11.82 -8.85 2.72
CA LEU A 171 11.36 -7.80 1.80
C LEU A 171 9.93 -7.38 2.12
N LEU A 172 9.66 -6.07 2.15
CA LEU A 172 8.29 -5.53 2.20
C LEU A 172 7.92 -4.89 0.86
N ILE A 173 6.80 -5.31 0.26
CA ILE A 173 6.24 -4.72 -0.96
C ILE A 173 5.05 -3.83 -0.60
N HIS A 174 5.07 -2.56 -1.01
CA HIS A 174 3.93 -1.67 -0.76
C HIS A 174 3.66 -0.68 -1.90
N CYS A 175 2.44 -0.15 -1.87
CA CYS A 175 2.03 1.07 -2.58
C CYS A 175 1.29 1.96 -1.58
N ASN A 176 0.42 2.87 -2.02
CA ASN A 176 -0.29 3.78 -1.09
C ASN A 176 -1.21 3.01 -0.13
N LYS A 177 -2.08 2.14 -0.66
CA LYS A 177 -3.07 1.38 0.13
C LYS A 177 -2.82 -0.13 0.16
N GLY A 178 -1.76 -0.60 -0.51
CA GLY A 178 -1.43 -2.01 -0.57
C GLY A 178 -2.47 -2.88 -1.29
N LYS A 179 -3.34 -2.28 -2.12
CA LYS A 179 -4.47 -2.97 -2.79
C LYS A 179 -4.15 -3.35 -4.24
N HIS A 180 -4.05 -2.33 -5.12
CA HIS A 180 -3.98 -2.49 -6.58
C HIS A 180 -2.57 -2.90 -7.06
N ARG A 181 -1.63 -1.96 -7.12
CA ARG A 181 -0.24 -2.18 -7.59
C ARG A 181 0.47 -3.30 -6.81
N THR A 182 0.36 -3.28 -5.48
CA THR A 182 0.86 -4.35 -4.62
C THR A 182 0.13 -5.67 -4.90
N GLY A 183 -1.19 -5.64 -5.10
CA GLY A 183 -1.99 -6.82 -5.43
C GLY A 183 -1.56 -7.45 -6.75
N CYS A 184 -1.41 -6.67 -7.83
CA CYS A 184 -0.92 -7.16 -9.12
C CYS A 184 0.51 -7.73 -8.98
N THR A 185 1.40 -7.04 -8.27
CA THR A 185 2.79 -7.50 -8.09
C THR A 185 2.84 -8.84 -7.34
N VAL A 186 2.10 -8.95 -6.24
CA VAL A 186 2.04 -10.20 -5.46
C VAL A 186 1.33 -11.31 -6.26
N ALA A 187 0.30 -10.97 -7.03
CA ALA A 187 -0.40 -11.91 -7.89
C ALA A 187 0.54 -12.50 -8.96
N CYS A 188 1.28 -11.66 -9.70
CA CYS A 188 2.25 -12.11 -10.69
C CYS A 188 3.37 -12.94 -10.05
N LEU A 189 3.85 -12.56 -8.86
CA LEU A 189 4.83 -13.35 -8.09
C LEU A 189 4.27 -14.74 -7.75
N SER A 190 3.03 -14.82 -7.29
CA SER A 190 2.34 -16.09 -6.99
C SER A 190 2.15 -16.96 -8.24
N LYS A 191 1.73 -16.38 -9.37
CA LYS A 191 1.65 -17.10 -10.65
C LYS A 191 3.01 -17.70 -11.03
N LEU A 192 4.09 -16.92 -10.92
CA LEU A 192 5.46 -17.42 -11.18
C LEU A 192 5.90 -18.54 -10.24
N ARG A 193 5.41 -18.56 -9.00
CA ARG A 193 5.64 -19.64 -8.02
C ARG A 193 4.79 -20.90 -8.26
N GLY A 194 3.81 -20.83 -9.17
CA GLY A 194 2.98 -21.98 -9.55
C GLY A 194 1.59 -21.99 -8.92
N ASP A 195 1.17 -20.90 -8.27
CA ASP A 195 -0.18 -20.79 -7.73
C ASP A 195 -1.22 -20.73 -8.86
N THR A 196 -2.39 -21.35 -8.65
CA THR A 196 -3.47 -21.32 -9.65
C THR A 196 -4.06 -19.93 -9.78
N LEU A 197 -4.56 -19.59 -10.98
CA LEU A 197 -5.22 -18.29 -11.21
C LEU A 197 -6.37 -18.04 -10.22
N GLN A 198 -7.08 -19.09 -9.81
CA GLN A 198 -8.16 -18.98 -8.82
C GLN A 198 -7.66 -18.55 -7.44
N SER A 199 -6.59 -19.18 -6.92
CA SER A 199 -6.04 -18.81 -5.62
C SER A 199 -5.41 -17.41 -5.64
N VAL A 200 -4.75 -17.06 -6.75
CA VAL A 200 -4.17 -15.74 -6.99
C VAL A 200 -5.23 -14.65 -6.94
N LEU A 201 -6.33 -14.82 -7.69
CA LEU A 201 -7.42 -13.85 -7.71
C LEU A 201 -8.14 -13.78 -6.36
N TYR A 202 -8.36 -14.92 -5.70
CA TYR A 202 -8.90 -14.94 -4.34
C TYR A 202 -8.05 -14.09 -3.39
N TYR A 203 -6.73 -14.29 -3.38
CA TYR A 203 -5.81 -13.52 -2.55
C TYR A 203 -5.81 -12.02 -2.91
N TYR A 204 -5.90 -11.67 -4.20
CA TYR A 204 -6.09 -10.29 -4.64
C TYR A 204 -7.36 -9.67 -4.05
N HIS A 205 -8.51 -10.34 -4.17
CA HIS A 205 -9.79 -9.85 -3.65
C HIS A 205 -9.79 -9.74 -2.12
N THR A 206 -9.16 -10.66 -1.39
CA THR A 206 -9.03 -10.56 0.08
C THR A 206 -8.40 -9.23 0.52
N HIS A 207 -7.42 -8.73 -0.24
CA HIS A 207 -6.66 -7.53 0.11
C HIS A 207 -7.19 -6.26 -0.55
N ALA A 208 -7.77 -6.35 -1.76
CA ALA A 208 -8.39 -5.22 -2.42
C ALA A 208 -9.79 -4.91 -1.84
N ARG A 209 -10.49 -5.95 -1.37
CA ARG A 209 -11.84 -5.91 -0.80
C ARG A 209 -12.81 -5.16 -1.73
N GLU A 210 -13.61 -4.25 -1.19
CA GLU A 210 -14.57 -3.40 -1.91
C GLU A 210 -13.93 -2.47 -2.96
N LYS A 211 -12.60 -2.40 -3.01
CA LYS A 211 -11.86 -1.61 -3.99
C LYS A 211 -11.16 -2.46 -5.05
N ALA A 212 -11.50 -3.73 -5.20
CA ALA A 212 -11.04 -4.54 -6.33
C ALA A 212 -11.37 -3.87 -7.67
N ARG A 213 -10.48 -4.02 -8.66
CA ARG A 213 -10.62 -3.40 -9.98
C ARG A 213 -10.57 -4.47 -11.06
N SER A 214 -11.52 -4.40 -11.99
CA SER A 214 -11.58 -5.29 -13.15
C SER A 214 -10.30 -5.23 -13.98
N PHE A 215 -9.70 -4.05 -14.18
CA PHE A 215 -8.44 -3.92 -14.95
C PHE A 215 -7.21 -4.48 -14.22
N ASP A 216 -7.22 -4.58 -12.89
CA ASP A 216 -6.18 -5.33 -12.18
C ASP A 216 -6.36 -6.84 -12.43
N GLU A 217 -7.59 -7.34 -12.39
CA GLU A 217 -7.89 -8.75 -12.67
C GLU A 217 -7.57 -9.12 -14.12
N GLU A 218 -7.95 -8.27 -15.08
CA GLU A 218 -7.61 -8.43 -16.50
C GLU A 218 -6.10 -8.54 -16.69
N TYR A 219 -5.33 -7.66 -16.04
CA TYR A 219 -3.87 -7.73 -16.05
C TYR A 219 -3.35 -9.04 -15.45
N ILE A 220 -3.85 -9.45 -14.28
CA ILE A 220 -3.43 -10.69 -13.60
C ILE A 220 -3.72 -11.92 -14.47
N ARG A 221 -4.90 -11.97 -15.10
CA ARG A 221 -5.28 -13.06 -16.01
C ARG A 221 -4.37 -13.10 -17.24
N GLY A 222 -4.10 -11.94 -17.84
CA GLY A 222 -3.30 -11.82 -19.06
C GLY A 222 -1.79 -11.91 -18.86
N PHE A 223 -1.29 -11.83 -17.63
CA PHE A 223 0.14 -11.99 -17.34
C PHE A 223 0.60 -13.40 -17.71
N ASP A 224 1.53 -13.53 -18.66
CA ASP A 224 2.04 -14.82 -19.14
C ASP A 224 3.25 -15.28 -18.31
N GLU A 225 3.01 -16.02 -17.24
CA GLU A 225 4.07 -16.54 -16.37
C GLU A 225 4.96 -17.59 -17.06
N GLU A 226 4.48 -18.30 -18.08
CA GLU A 226 5.27 -19.32 -18.78
C GLU A 226 6.34 -18.66 -19.65
N TYR A 227 5.96 -17.62 -20.41
CA TYR A 227 6.92 -16.83 -21.18
C TYR A 227 8.03 -16.26 -20.28
N ILE A 228 7.68 -15.80 -19.08
CA ILE A 228 8.65 -15.24 -18.12
C ILE A 228 9.53 -16.30 -17.47
N ARG A 229 9.00 -17.48 -17.12
CA ARG A 229 9.83 -18.60 -16.63
C ARG A 229 10.84 -19.06 -17.66
N ASN A 230 10.46 -19.02 -18.94
CA ASN A 230 11.33 -19.36 -20.06
C ASN A 230 12.30 -18.22 -20.42
N PHE A 231 12.14 -17.04 -19.80
CA PHE A 231 13.05 -15.92 -19.94
C PHE A 231 14.25 -16.08 -19.01
N ASP A 232 15.47 -16.01 -19.56
CA ASP A 232 16.72 -16.19 -18.83
C ASP A 232 16.81 -15.28 -17.58
N ALA A 233 17.08 -15.88 -16.42
CA ALA A 233 17.23 -15.20 -15.13
C ALA A 233 18.31 -14.10 -15.15
N GLN A 234 19.37 -14.24 -15.97
CA GLN A 234 20.37 -13.18 -16.15
C GLN A 234 19.78 -11.94 -16.84
N ARG A 235 18.79 -12.11 -17.73
CA ARG A 235 18.12 -10.99 -18.39
C ARG A 235 17.17 -10.25 -17.45
N LEU A 236 16.43 -10.97 -16.59
CA LEU A 236 15.56 -10.34 -15.59
C LEU A 236 16.36 -9.45 -14.63
N ARG A 237 17.56 -9.89 -14.21
CA ARG A 237 18.46 -9.09 -13.36
C ARG A 237 18.93 -7.79 -14.03
N LYS A 238 19.17 -7.79 -15.34
CA LYS A 238 19.61 -6.61 -16.11
C LYS A 238 18.51 -5.56 -16.28
N LEU A 239 17.24 -5.91 -16.08
CA LEU A 239 16.11 -4.98 -16.20
C LEU A 239 15.89 -4.14 -14.94
N VAL A 240 16.39 -4.58 -13.79
CA VAL A 240 16.24 -3.89 -12.51
C VAL A 240 17.27 -2.78 -12.39
N THR A 241 16.86 -1.54 -12.64
CA THR A 241 17.64 -0.35 -12.30
C THR A 241 17.49 -0.07 -10.80
N PHE A 242 18.54 -0.27 -10.03
CA PHE A 242 18.58 0.14 -8.63
C PHE A 242 18.67 1.66 -8.53
N ARG A 243 17.72 2.29 -7.85
CA ARG A 243 17.80 3.71 -7.49
C ARG A 243 17.90 3.81 -5.98
N GLN A 244 18.97 4.42 -5.49
CA GLN A 244 19.12 4.77 -4.07
C GLN A 244 18.45 6.13 -3.83
N PRO A 245 17.83 6.38 -2.65
CA PRO A 245 17.14 7.64 -2.36
C PRO A 245 18.01 8.91 -2.37
N ASN A 246 19.35 8.77 -2.46
CA ASN A 246 20.31 9.87 -2.34
C ASN A 246 21.14 10.12 -3.61
N GLU A 247 20.77 9.55 -4.76
CA GLU A 247 21.39 9.97 -6.02
C GLU A 247 20.79 11.32 -6.40
N LEU A 248 21.48 12.39 -6.01
CA LEU A 248 21.19 13.75 -6.43
C LEU A 248 20.93 13.75 -7.94
N VAL A 249 19.86 14.43 -8.36
CA VAL A 249 19.63 14.75 -9.76
C VAL A 249 20.78 15.67 -10.18
N VAL A 250 21.88 15.08 -10.63
CA VAL A 250 22.81 15.78 -11.50
C VAL A 250 22.07 15.91 -12.82
N ASP A 251 21.52 17.10 -13.05
CA ASP A 251 21.13 17.53 -14.38
C ASP A 251 22.25 17.14 -15.33
N SER A 252 21.87 16.41 -16.38
CA SER A 252 22.80 16.10 -17.46
C SER A 252 23.39 17.42 -17.93
N PRO A 253 24.73 17.55 -18.10
CA PRO A 253 25.30 18.78 -18.61
C PRO A 253 24.63 19.07 -19.96
N LYS A 254 24.06 20.29 -20.07
CA LYS A 254 23.40 20.75 -21.30
C LYS A 254 24.33 20.43 -22.48
N PRO A 255 23.83 19.79 -23.56
CA PRO A 255 24.64 19.58 -24.75
C PRO A 255 24.96 20.96 -25.34
N GLY A 256 26.19 21.42 -25.17
CA GLY A 256 26.62 22.70 -25.75
C GLY A 256 27.76 23.45 -25.05
N MET A 257 28.36 22.96 -23.96
CA MET A 257 29.39 23.73 -23.24
C MET A 257 30.83 23.19 -23.37
N PHE A 258 31.17 22.61 -24.51
CA PHE A 258 32.56 22.46 -24.96
C PHE A 258 32.65 22.67 -26.49
N ALA A 259 32.36 23.90 -26.91
CA ALA A 259 32.77 24.40 -28.22
C ALA A 259 33.65 25.63 -28.02
N ARG A 260 34.93 25.38 -27.68
CA ARG A 260 36.13 26.16 -28.04
C ARG A 260 37.25 25.81 -27.08
N LEU A 261 38.14 24.96 -27.55
CA LEU A 261 39.58 25.03 -27.33
C LEU A 261 40.20 23.93 -28.22
N ARG A 262 40.42 24.29 -29.47
CA ARG A 262 41.47 23.79 -30.37
C ARG A 262 41.37 24.58 -31.68
N GLY A 263 42.44 25.29 -32.00
CA GLY A 263 42.56 26.26 -33.09
C GLY A 263 43.18 27.54 -32.53
#